data_AF-A0A3E0VZQ7-F1
#
_entry.id   AF-A0A3E0VZQ7-F1
#
_cell.length_a   1.000
_cell.length_b   1.000
_cell.length_c   1.000
_cell.angle_alpha   90.00
_cell.angle_beta   90.00
_cell.angle_gamma   90.00
#
_symmetry.space_group_name_H-M   'P 1'
#
loop_
_entity.id
_entity.type
_entity.pdbx_description
1 polymer ?
#
loop_
_entity_poly.entity_id
_entity_poly.type
_entity_poly.pdbx_seq_one_letter_code
_entity_poly.pdbx_strand_id
1 'polypeptide(L)'
;MGGGIWDDFMEYALAESVTTPGDGYPIDVGGGKYCYSAPIELHDASDGHYIKTINPTIIVSGNNKKVITAIPTSEKVSSSCYSAD
;
A
#
# COMPACT_ATOMS: atom_id res chain seq x y z
N MET A 1 17.81 -9.58 14.94
CA MET A 1 17.20 -10.42 13.89
C MET A 1 15.77 -9.93 13.74
N GLY A 2 15.43 -9.10 12.74
CA GLY A 2 14.09 -8.47 12.71
C GLY A 2 13.66 -7.85 11.38
N GLY A 3 14.41 -8.07 10.29
CA GLY A 3 14.08 -7.52 8.97
C GLY A 3 13.11 -8.38 8.15
N GLY A 4 13.26 -9.70 8.17
CA GLY A 4 12.48 -10.60 7.30
C GLY A 4 10.97 -10.58 7.55
N ILE A 5 10.55 -10.52 8.82
CA ILE A 5 9.11 -10.47 9.17
C ILE A 5 8.45 -9.19 8.65
N TRP A 6 9.19 -8.08 8.65
CA TRP A 6 8.67 -6.81 8.15
C TRP A 6 8.59 -6.80 6.62
N ASP A 7 9.59 -7.38 5.93
CA ASP A 7 9.60 -7.51 4.47
C ASP A 7 8.44 -8.38 3.98
N ASP A 8 8.26 -9.57 4.58
CA ASP A 8 7.16 -10.50 4.24
C ASP A 8 5.79 -9.86 4.50
N PHE A 9 5.64 -9.13 5.61
CA PHE A 9 4.42 -8.39 5.91
C PHE A 9 4.13 -7.31 4.86
N MET A 10 5.16 -6.57 4.44
CA MET A 10 5.03 -5.54 3.42
C MET A 10 4.69 -6.13 2.05
N GLU A 11 5.25 -7.29 1.69
CA GLU A 11 4.89 -8.03 0.47
C GLU A 11 3.41 -8.45 0.47
N TYR A 12 2.93 -9.00 1.59
CA TYR A 12 1.52 -9.36 1.76
C TYR A 12 0.60 -8.12 1.66
N ALA A 13 0.93 -7.04 2.39
CA ALA A 13 0.17 -5.80 2.38
C ALA A 13 0.07 -5.19 0.97
N LEU A 14 1.17 -5.26 0.21
CA LEU A 14 1.25 -4.87 -1.19
C LEU A 14 0.31 -5.68 -2.08
N ALA A 15 0.36 -7.01 -1.96
CA ALA A 15 -0.46 -7.91 -2.75
C ALA A 15 -1.96 -7.62 -2.54
N GLU A 16 -2.40 -7.57 -1.29
CA GLU A 16 -3.80 -7.34 -0.93
C GLU A 16 -4.31 -5.98 -1.42
N SER A 17 -3.51 -4.93 -1.30
CA SER A 17 -3.90 -3.57 -1.72
C SER A 17 -4.06 -3.44 -3.24
N VAL A 18 -3.39 -4.30 -4.04
CA VAL A 18 -3.54 -4.33 -5.50
C VAL A 18 -4.68 -5.23 -5.93
N THR A 19 -4.93 -6.34 -5.22
CA THR A 19 -6.02 -7.28 -5.55
C THR A 19 -7.40 -6.78 -5.09
N THR A 20 -7.45 -6.14 -3.92
CA THR A 20 -8.67 -5.62 -3.29
C THR A 20 -8.43 -4.18 -2.85
N PRO A 21 -8.29 -3.23 -3.80
CA PRO A 21 -8.06 -1.84 -3.47
C PRO A 21 -9.21 -1.25 -2.66
N GLY A 22 -8.89 -0.28 -1.80
CA GLY A 22 -9.89 0.50 -1.08
C GLY A 22 -10.75 1.34 -2.03
N ASP A 23 -11.89 1.82 -1.52
CA ASP A 23 -12.82 2.65 -2.29
C ASP A 23 -12.11 3.86 -2.92
N GLY A 24 -12.37 4.08 -4.21
CA GLY A 24 -11.76 5.16 -4.97
C GLY A 24 -10.39 4.82 -5.57
N TYR A 25 -9.88 3.60 -5.38
CA TYR A 25 -8.65 3.11 -6.01
C TYR A 25 -8.95 1.99 -7.04
N PRO A 26 -8.09 1.83 -8.08
CA PRO A 26 -6.92 2.64 -8.36
C PRO A 26 -7.24 4.02 -8.93
N ILE A 27 -6.34 4.97 -8.67
CA ILE A 27 -6.38 6.32 -9.24
C ILE A 27 -5.38 6.38 -10.40
N ASP A 28 -5.79 6.91 -11.55
CA ASP A 28 -4.87 7.25 -12.64
C ASP A 28 -4.09 8.52 -12.25
N VAL A 29 -2.77 8.41 -12.16
CA VAL A 29 -1.89 9.53 -11.79
C VAL A 29 -1.13 10.09 -13.01
N GLY A 30 -1.54 9.70 -14.22
CA GLY A 30 -0.89 10.10 -15.46
C GLY A 30 0.36 9.29 -15.79
N GLY A 31 0.89 9.52 -16.99
CA GLY A 31 2.12 8.85 -17.46
C GLY A 31 2.02 7.32 -17.57
N GLY A 32 0.80 6.79 -17.64
CA GLY A 32 0.54 5.35 -17.63
C GLY A 32 0.92 4.72 -16.29
N LYS A 33 0.68 5.41 -15.18
CA LYS A 33 0.87 4.90 -13.81
C LYS A 33 -0.46 4.93 -13.07
N TYR A 34 -0.67 3.94 -12.21
CA TYR A 34 -1.86 3.83 -11.38
C TYR A 34 -1.46 3.74 -9.91
N CYS A 35 -2.10 4.53 -9.07
CA CYS A 35 -1.94 4.46 -7.62
C CYS A 35 -2.97 3.51 -7.03
N TYR A 36 -2.56 2.63 -6.11
CA TYR A 36 -3.39 1.72 -5.34
C TYR A 36 -3.17 1.98 -3.85
N SER A 37 -4.20 1.77 -3.05
CA SER A 37 -4.15 1.83 -1.59
C SER A 37 -5.33 1.07 -1.00
N ALA A 38 -5.13 0.46 0.16
CA ALA A 38 -6.18 -0.14 0.97
C ALA A 38 -5.85 0.02 2.47
N PRO A 39 -6.84 0.27 3.34
CA PRO A 39 -6.61 0.32 4.78
C PRO A 39 -6.31 -1.09 5.32
N ILE A 40 -5.23 -1.20 6.11
CA ILE A 40 -4.83 -2.43 6.80
C ILE A 40 -4.75 -2.13 8.28
N GLU A 41 -5.57 -2.82 9.07
CA GLU A 41 -5.55 -2.72 10.53
C GLU A 41 -4.48 -3.64 11.11
N LEU A 42 -3.61 -3.07 11.95
CA LEU A 42 -2.61 -3.81 12.70
C LEU A 42 -3.12 -4.02 14.12
N HIS A 43 -3.10 -5.27 14.56
CA HIS A 43 -3.47 -5.68 15.90
C HIS A 43 -2.27 -6.31 16.60
N ASP A 44 -2.17 -6.11 17.91
CA ASP A 44 -1.19 -6.79 18.73
C ASP A 44 -1.50 -8.30 18.74
N ALA A 45 -0.49 -9.10 18.42
CA ALA A 45 -0.66 -10.54 18.31
C ALA A 45 -0.93 -11.23 19.67
N SER A 46 -0.63 -10.57 20.78
CA SER A 46 -0.77 -11.14 22.13
C SER A 46 -2.19 -11.03 22.70
N ASP A 47 -2.89 -9.92 22.45
CA ASP A 47 -4.21 -9.64 23.01
C ASP A 47 -5.25 -9.17 21.98
N GLY A 48 -4.86 -9.02 20.71
CA GLY A 48 -5.73 -8.56 19.63
C GLY A 48 -6.03 -7.06 19.66
N HIS A 49 -5.36 -6.29 20.54
CA HIS A 49 -5.58 -4.86 20.66
C HIS A 49 -5.21 -4.13 19.37
N TYR A 50 -6.09 -3.24 18.90
CA TYR A 50 -5.80 -2.39 17.74
C TYR A 50 -4.58 -1.51 18.03
N ILE A 51 -3.58 -1.56 17.16
CA ILE A 51 -2.38 -0.73 17.24
C ILE A 51 -2.54 0.51 16.36
N LYS A 52 -2.75 0.30 15.06
CA LYS A 52 -2.89 1.36 14.06
C LYS A 52 -3.42 0.83 12.73
N THR A 53 -3.99 1.69 11.93
CA THR A 53 -4.23 1.44 10.51
C THR A 53 -3.07 2.00 9.68
N ILE A 54 -2.57 1.22 8.73
CA ILE A 54 -1.71 1.69 7.65
C ILE A 54 -2.49 1.70 6.33
N ASN A 55 -2.09 2.54 5.40
CA ASN A 55 -2.67 2.67 4.07
C ASN A 55 -1.51 2.64 3.06
N PRO A 56 -0.97 1.47 2.70
CA PRO A 56 0.17 1.38 1.80
C PRO A 56 -0.12 2.08 0.48
N THR A 57 0.80 2.93 0.03
CA THR A 57 0.69 3.57 -1.29
C THR A 57 1.53 2.84 -2.30
N ILE A 58 0.91 2.42 -3.40
CA ILE A 58 1.53 1.54 -4.37
C ILE A 58 1.32 2.12 -5.75
N ILE A 59 2.41 2.41 -6.46
CA ILE A 59 2.35 2.92 -7.82
C ILE A 59 2.74 1.80 -8.76
N VAL A 60 1.84 1.47 -9.68
CA VAL A 60 1.99 0.39 -10.64
C VAL A 60 2.06 0.97 -12.05
N SER A 61 3.01 0.47 -12.85
CA SER A 61 3.06 0.81 -14.27
C SER A 61 1.86 0.20 -15.00
N GLY A 62 1.06 1.03 -15.65
CA GLY A 62 0.01 0.62 -16.56
C GLY A 62 0.52 -0.19 -17.76
N ASN A 63 1.76 0.04 -18.19
CA ASN A 63 2.36 -0.55 -19.38
C ASN A 63 2.72 -2.03 -19.19
N ASN A 64 3.48 -2.34 -18.12
CA ASN A 64 4.01 -3.69 -17.88
C ASN A 64 3.51 -4.32 -16.56
N LYS A 65 2.59 -3.66 -15.87
CA LYS A 65 1.96 -4.10 -14.61
C LYS A 65 2.95 -4.37 -13.47
N LYS A 66 4.15 -3.77 -13.52
CA LYS A 66 5.13 -3.85 -12.44
C LYS A 66 4.91 -2.75 -11.42
N VAL A 67 5.13 -3.09 -10.15
CA VAL A 67 5.23 -2.10 -9.07
C VAL A 67 6.47 -1.21 -9.35
N ILE A 68 6.26 0.09 -9.33
CA ILE A 68 7.30 1.13 -9.48
C ILE A 68 7.81 1.53 -8.09
N THR A 69 6.88 1.81 -7.17
CA THR A 69 7.21 2.16 -5.78
C THR A 69 6.09 1.72 -4.84
N ALA A 70 6.48 1.45 -3.60
CA ALA A 70 5.62 1.03 -2.51
C ALA A 70 6.06 1.75 -1.24
N ILE A 71 5.14 2.47 -0.60
CA ILE A 71 5.44 3.29 0.59
C ILE A 71 4.47 2.90 1.70
N PRO A 72 4.95 2.38 2.84
CA PRO A 72 4.11 2.24 4.02
C PRO A 72 3.81 3.63 4.58
N THR A 73 2.56 4.09 4.44
CA THR A 73 2.07 5.33 5.05
C THR A 73 0.86 5.05 5.92
N SER A 74 0.58 5.93 6.88
CA SER A 74 -0.65 5.93 7.67
C SER A 74 -1.66 6.98 7.18
N GLU A 75 -1.32 7.75 6.15
CA GLU A 75 -2.23 8.74 5.55
C GLU A 75 -3.37 8.06 4.80
N LYS A 76 -4.62 8.46 5.07
CA LYS A 76 -5.81 7.90 4.38
C LYS A 76 -5.86 8.21 2.89
N VAL A 77 -5.31 9.36 2.51
CA VAL A 77 -5.14 9.78 1.12
C VAL A 77 -3.66 10.12 1.00
N SER A 78 -2.90 9.33 0.24
CA SER A 78 -1.50 9.64 0.13
C SER A 78 -1.29 10.82 -0.81
N SER A 79 -0.72 11.88 -0.26
CA SER A 79 -0.03 12.91 -1.02
C SER A 79 0.98 12.29 -2.01
N SER A 80 1.49 11.09 -1.69
CA SER A 80 2.41 10.30 -2.49
C SER A 80 1.84 9.78 -3.81
N CYS A 81 0.52 9.61 -3.96
CA CYS A 81 -0.07 9.35 -5.29
C CYS A 81 0.13 10.53 -6.25
N TYR A 82 0.31 11.75 -5.74
CA TYR A 82 0.46 12.97 -6.53
C TYR A 82 1.92 13.41 -6.69
N SER A 83 2.87 12.78 -6.00
CA SER A 83 4.30 13.12 -6.04
C SER A 83 5.11 12.18 -6.95
N ALA A 84 4.45 11.44 -7.84
CA ALA A 84 5.06 10.43 -8.69
C ALA A 84 5.45 10.97 -10.08
N ASP A 85 6.07 12.16 -10.09
CA ASP A 85 6.67 12.76 -11.29
C ASP A 85 8.07 12.20 -11.55
#